data_AF-A0A7X8MWN5-F1
#
_entry.id   AF-A0A7X8MWN5-F1
#
_cell.length_a   1.000
_cell.length_b   1.000
_cell.length_c   1.000
_cell.angle_alpha   90.00
_cell.angle_beta   90.00
_cell.angle_gamma   90.00
#
_symmetry.space_group_name_H-M   'P 1'
#
loop_
_entity.id
_entity.type
_entity.pdbx_description
1 polymer ?
#
loop_
_entity_poly.entity_id
_entity_poly.type
_entity_poly.pdbx_seq_one_letter_code
_entity_poly.pdbx_strand_id
1 'polypeptide(L)'
;MSCTILLDFRARADTVLVDAPSLTLALRHGALLLTAPGVELDMEDTAPLADGTWHSLAVITGDNGTRIFVDGYQCFSATADVSPGGAVEAGPAVRGLEVVEGELGEREILARAVTPVPLIEFAAAELDPYDVAEVAELTTGTIFLRFRVRGPGQHGTVLAASGDGEERLAVTIDAAGLHYRVLTRRGVWREFSLPGRFDDGEWIDLGITVGTGAVDLFHSGYLNAHLPGRAFFADTAGLDRIVVGRLWGEVRDAAIYPAPLNGAQLKRFSGVAPIHTRCLFDVGYEGAVSYRIPSLLTTTSGVVLAGADQRVTIPDDAPNDINLVLRRSLDGGATWEPMTTLVSSPGAAATDSALVQDRTTGRVLALYDHFPVGIGQPNAEPGLTGDTSHVRILHSDDDGATWSRPR
;
A
#
# COMPACT_ATOMS: atom_id res chain seq x y z
N MET A 1 -10.23 -24.17 5.68
CA MET A 1 -10.03 -24.50 4.25
C MET A 1 -9.96 -23.19 3.53
N SER A 2 -8.85 -22.92 2.85
CA SER A 2 -8.66 -21.64 2.19
C SER A 2 -9.45 -21.54 0.89
N CYS A 3 -9.85 -20.32 0.54
CA CYS A 3 -10.47 -20.01 -0.74
C CYS A 3 -10.06 -18.63 -1.23
N THR A 4 -10.20 -18.41 -2.53
CA THR A 4 -10.02 -17.11 -3.18
C THR A 4 -11.33 -16.71 -3.84
N ILE A 5 -11.92 -15.61 -3.38
CA ILE A 5 -13.09 -14.98 -4.00
C ILE A 5 -12.58 -13.91 -4.96
N LEU A 6 -12.95 -14.01 -6.23
CA LEU A 6 -12.59 -13.06 -7.28
C LEU A 6 -13.85 -12.40 -7.82
N LEU A 7 -13.78 -11.10 -8.08
CA LEU A 7 -14.85 -10.38 -8.75
C LEU A 7 -14.37 -9.09 -9.40
N ASP A 8 -15.17 -8.56 -10.32
CA ASP A 8 -15.07 -7.19 -10.77
C ASP A 8 -16.27 -6.38 -10.26
N PHE A 9 -16.07 -5.11 -9.94
CA PHE A 9 -17.16 -4.22 -9.56
C PHE A 9 -17.02 -2.83 -10.19
N ARG A 10 -18.16 -2.14 -10.31
CA ARG A 10 -18.22 -0.73 -10.70
C ARG A 10 -19.36 -0.04 -9.96
N ALA A 11 -19.01 0.89 -9.09
CA ALA A 11 -19.97 1.60 -8.24
C ALA A 11 -19.75 3.12 -8.28
N ARG A 12 -20.81 3.88 -8.01
CA ARG A 12 -20.77 5.35 -7.83
C ARG A 12 -21.21 5.79 -6.43
N ALA A 13 -21.51 4.81 -5.58
CA ALA A 13 -22.01 4.99 -4.22
C ALA A 13 -21.74 3.71 -3.43
N ASP A 14 -21.89 3.82 -2.10
CA ASP A 14 -21.80 2.68 -1.19
C ASP A 14 -22.76 1.56 -1.59
N THR A 15 -22.24 0.33 -1.56
CA THR A 15 -22.99 -0.85 -2.00
C THR A 15 -22.34 -2.11 -1.42
N VAL A 16 -23.13 -3.16 -1.24
CA VAL A 16 -22.58 -4.48 -0.91
C VAL A 16 -21.96 -5.05 -2.19
N LEU A 17 -20.74 -5.58 -2.08
CA LEU A 17 -20.04 -6.24 -3.17
C LEU A 17 -20.20 -7.76 -3.05
N VAL A 18 -20.03 -8.30 -1.85
CA VAL A 18 -20.16 -9.72 -1.55
C VAL A 18 -20.96 -9.89 -0.28
N ASP A 19 -21.86 -10.87 -0.29
CA ASP A 19 -22.56 -11.32 0.91
C ASP A 19 -22.49 -12.84 1.04
N ALA A 20 -22.27 -13.32 2.24
CA ALA A 20 -22.20 -14.73 2.61
C ALA A 20 -22.57 -14.90 4.09
N PRO A 21 -22.92 -16.11 4.57
CA PRO A 21 -23.40 -16.31 5.94
C PRO A 21 -22.48 -15.79 7.06
N SER A 22 -21.17 -15.72 6.83
CA SER A 22 -20.18 -15.28 7.82
C SER A 22 -19.29 -14.14 7.33
N LEU A 23 -19.65 -13.50 6.22
CA LEU A 23 -18.82 -12.49 5.57
C LEU A 23 -19.69 -11.53 4.75
N THR A 24 -19.58 -10.24 5.01
CA THR A 24 -20.07 -9.18 4.11
C THR A 24 -18.91 -8.27 3.73
N LEU A 25 -18.74 -8.02 2.44
CA LEU A 25 -17.79 -7.04 1.92
C LEU A 25 -18.54 -5.95 1.16
N ALA A 26 -18.32 -4.70 1.55
CA ALA A 26 -19.05 -3.56 1.01
C ALA A 26 -18.13 -2.37 0.73
N LEU A 27 -18.62 -1.46 -0.10
CA LEU A 27 -18.11 -0.10 -0.16
C LEU A 27 -18.78 0.76 0.91
N ARG A 28 -17.98 1.45 1.72
CA ARG A 28 -18.39 2.44 2.72
C ARG A 28 -17.56 3.70 2.56
N HIS A 29 -18.21 4.83 2.31
CA HIS A 29 -17.55 6.09 1.97
C HIS A 29 -16.52 5.95 0.84
N GLY A 30 -16.74 5.03 -0.10
CA GLY A 30 -15.82 4.72 -1.18
C GLY A 30 -14.61 3.84 -0.83
N ALA A 31 -14.45 3.39 0.41
CA ALA A 31 -13.45 2.41 0.84
C ALA A 31 -14.07 1.00 0.98
N LEU A 32 -13.25 -0.04 0.99
CA LEU A 32 -13.69 -1.39 1.36
C LEU A 32 -13.89 -1.50 2.88
N LEU A 33 -14.99 -2.15 3.27
CA LEU A 33 -15.25 -2.60 4.63
C LEU A 33 -15.67 -4.07 4.59
N LEU A 34 -14.97 -4.90 5.35
CA LEU A 34 -15.29 -6.32 5.52
C LEU A 34 -15.77 -6.57 6.95
N THR A 35 -16.95 -7.16 7.10
CA THR A 35 -17.51 -7.56 8.39
C THR A 35 -17.74 -9.06 8.45
N ALA A 36 -17.36 -9.67 9.57
CA ALA A 36 -17.56 -11.07 9.90
C ALA A 36 -17.84 -11.20 11.42
N PRO A 37 -18.32 -12.35 11.92
CA PRO A 37 -18.59 -12.52 13.35
C PRO A 37 -17.37 -12.20 14.23
N GLY A 38 -17.44 -11.10 14.99
CA GLY A 38 -16.36 -10.65 15.87
C GLY A 38 -15.16 -9.99 15.17
N VAL A 39 -15.25 -9.73 13.86
CA VAL A 39 -14.18 -9.15 13.05
C VAL A 39 -14.74 -8.04 12.17
N GLU A 40 -14.09 -6.88 12.21
CA GLU A 40 -14.34 -5.75 11.31
C GLU A 40 -12.99 -5.31 10.75
N LEU A 41 -12.85 -5.36 9.44
CA LEU A 41 -11.65 -4.93 8.73
C LEU A 41 -12.01 -3.69 7.91
N ASP A 42 -11.72 -2.51 8.48
CA ASP A 42 -11.79 -1.24 7.78
C ASP A 42 -10.53 -1.07 6.93
N MET A 43 -10.72 -0.71 5.67
CA MET A 43 -9.64 -0.59 4.68
C MET A 43 -9.72 0.80 4.08
N GLU A 44 -9.75 1.83 4.92
CA GLU A 44 -10.03 3.22 4.52
C GLU A 44 -9.07 3.73 3.42
N ASP A 45 -7.82 3.26 3.44
CA ASP A 45 -6.77 3.60 2.48
C ASP A 45 -7.04 3.07 1.05
N THR A 46 -8.06 2.25 0.87
CA THR A 46 -8.49 1.81 -0.46
C THR A 46 -9.30 2.87 -1.20
N ALA A 47 -9.85 3.87 -0.51
CA ALA A 47 -10.66 4.90 -1.14
C ALA A 47 -9.84 5.80 -2.08
N PRO A 48 -10.49 6.33 -3.14
CA PRO A 48 -11.87 6.07 -3.56
C PRO A 48 -11.99 4.91 -4.57
N LEU A 49 -12.94 4.00 -4.35
CA LEU A 49 -13.33 2.93 -5.29
C LEU A 49 -14.76 3.08 -5.84
N ALA A 50 -15.50 4.07 -5.36
CA ALA A 50 -16.82 4.44 -5.86
C ALA A 50 -16.73 5.51 -6.97
N ASP A 51 -15.75 5.39 -7.87
CA ASP A 51 -15.42 6.40 -8.90
C ASP A 51 -16.18 6.18 -10.23
N GLY A 52 -16.95 5.10 -10.33
CA GLY A 52 -17.70 4.72 -11.53
C GLY A 52 -16.86 4.00 -12.59
N THR A 53 -15.64 3.56 -12.27
CA THR A 53 -14.81 2.71 -13.11
C THR A 53 -14.86 1.24 -12.70
N TRP A 54 -14.35 0.36 -13.55
CA TRP A 54 -14.24 -1.06 -13.23
C TRP A 54 -12.97 -1.29 -12.40
N HIS A 55 -13.16 -1.91 -11.25
CA HIS A 55 -12.09 -2.43 -10.40
C HIS A 55 -12.18 -3.94 -10.29
N SER A 56 -11.05 -4.58 -10.06
CA SER A 56 -10.98 -6.00 -9.71
C SER A 56 -10.64 -6.18 -8.24
N LEU A 57 -11.26 -7.16 -7.62
CA LEU A 57 -11.10 -7.48 -6.22
C LEU A 57 -10.79 -8.97 -6.06
N ALA A 58 -9.82 -9.28 -5.20
CA ALA A 58 -9.61 -10.64 -4.72
C ALA A 58 -9.60 -10.67 -3.19
N VAL A 59 -10.30 -11.64 -2.60
CA VAL A 59 -10.31 -11.92 -1.16
C VAL A 59 -9.81 -13.33 -0.96
N ILE A 60 -8.65 -13.48 -0.34
CA ILE A 60 -8.13 -14.77 0.10
C ILE A 60 -8.49 -14.94 1.57
N THR A 61 -9.12 -16.06 1.90
CA THR A 61 -9.45 -16.46 3.29
C THR A 61 -8.84 -17.82 3.61
N GLY A 62 -8.72 -18.14 4.90
CA GLY A 62 -8.28 -19.44 5.40
C GLY A 62 -7.29 -19.33 6.55
N ASP A 63 -6.62 -20.45 6.81
CA ASP A 63 -5.76 -20.66 7.99
C ASP A 63 -4.54 -19.70 8.06
N ASN A 64 -4.17 -19.08 6.93
CA ASN A 64 -3.10 -18.08 6.84
C ASN A 64 -3.59 -16.63 7.04
N GLY A 65 -4.84 -16.46 7.46
CA GLY A 65 -5.51 -15.18 7.61
C GLY A 65 -6.15 -14.68 6.31
N THR A 66 -6.55 -13.41 6.33
CA THR A 66 -7.25 -12.76 5.23
C THR A 66 -6.28 -11.86 4.47
N ARG A 67 -6.37 -11.87 3.13
CA ARG A 67 -5.64 -10.93 2.24
C ARG A 67 -6.58 -10.36 1.20
N ILE A 68 -6.50 -9.06 1.00
CA ILE A 68 -7.37 -8.33 0.09
C ILE A 68 -6.53 -7.68 -0.99
N PHE A 69 -6.97 -7.81 -2.24
CA PHE A 69 -6.32 -7.27 -3.41
C PHE A 69 -7.27 -6.38 -4.15
N VAL A 70 -6.80 -5.21 -4.55
CA VAL A 70 -7.50 -4.29 -5.44
C VAL A 70 -6.64 -4.09 -6.68
N ASP A 71 -7.26 -4.22 -7.85
CA ASP A 71 -6.65 -4.01 -9.17
C ASP A 71 -5.32 -4.76 -9.36
N GLY A 72 -5.25 -5.97 -8.79
CA GLY A 72 -4.13 -6.89 -8.96
C GLY A 72 -3.04 -6.81 -7.89
N TYR A 73 -3.11 -5.87 -6.95
CA TYR A 73 -2.13 -5.73 -5.87
C TYR A 73 -2.77 -5.85 -4.50
N GLN A 74 -2.05 -6.46 -3.56
CA GLN A 74 -2.51 -6.57 -2.18
C GLN A 74 -2.58 -5.18 -1.55
N CYS A 75 -3.74 -4.85 -0.98
CA CYS A 75 -3.98 -3.60 -0.27
C CYS A 75 -4.18 -3.79 1.23
N PHE A 76 -4.51 -5.01 1.67
CA PHE A 76 -4.77 -5.30 3.08
C PHE A 76 -4.42 -6.75 3.45
N SER A 77 -4.09 -6.98 4.73
CA SER A 77 -3.97 -8.32 5.31
C SER A 77 -4.31 -8.31 6.79
N ALA A 78 -5.00 -9.35 7.26
CA ALA A 78 -5.30 -9.59 8.66
C ALA A 78 -5.00 -11.02 9.07
N THR A 79 -4.78 -11.25 10.36
CA THR A 79 -4.60 -12.60 10.92
C THR A 79 -5.91 -13.38 11.00
N ALA A 80 -7.05 -12.69 11.02
CA ALA A 80 -8.37 -13.31 11.10
C ALA A 80 -8.69 -14.15 9.84
N ASP A 81 -9.27 -15.33 10.04
CA ASP A 81 -9.88 -16.11 8.97
C ASP A 81 -11.36 -15.71 8.83
N VAL A 82 -11.68 -14.98 7.76
CA VAL A 82 -13.05 -14.54 7.45
C VAL A 82 -13.71 -15.42 6.38
N SER A 83 -13.47 -16.72 6.44
CA SER A 83 -14.05 -17.69 5.52
C SER A 83 -15.58 -17.53 5.41
N PRO A 84 -16.16 -17.60 4.20
CA PRO A 84 -17.55 -17.20 3.95
C PRO A 84 -18.60 -18.07 4.65
N GLY A 85 -18.23 -19.27 5.10
CA GLY A 85 -19.12 -20.19 5.83
C GLY A 85 -20.24 -20.81 4.97
N GLY A 86 -20.24 -20.58 3.66
CA GLY A 86 -21.27 -21.07 2.75
C GLY A 86 -21.15 -20.49 1.34
N ALA A 87 -22.28 -20.46 0.63
CA ALA A 87 -22.37 -19.86 -0.70
C ALA A 87 -22.10 -18.34 -0.64
N VAL A 88 -21.41 -17.85 -1.66
CA VAL A 88 -21.05 -16.44 -1.81
C VAL A 88 -21.95 -15.82 -2.86
N GLU A 89 -22.63 -14.72 -2.52
CA GLU A 89 -23.55 -14.01 -3.40
C GLU A 89 -22.96 -12.66 -3.84
N ALA A 90 -23.17 -12.31 -5.11
CA ALA A 90 -22.70 -11.07 -5.69
C ALA A 90 -23.70 -9.94 -5.43
N GLY A 91 -23.18 -8.77 -5.03
CA GLY A 91 -23.95 -7.54 -4.97
C GLY A 91 -24.32 -6.97 -6.35
N PRO A 92 -25.16 -5.92 -6.39
CA PRO A 92 -25.71 -5.39 -7.64
C PRO A 92 -24.69 -4.70 -8.54
N ALA A 93 -23.55 -4.25 -7.99
CA ALA A 93 -22.47 -3.59 -8.73
C ALA A 93 -21.41 -4.58 -9.25
N VAL A 94 -21.60 -5.89 -9.01
CA VAL A 94 -20.59 -6.92 -9.24
C VAL A 94 -20.87 -7.72 -10.49
N ARG A 95 -19.81 -8.14 -11.18
CA ARG A 95 -19.84 -9.15 -12.25
C ARG A 95 -18.71 -10.16 -12.04
N GLY A 96 -18.84 -11.32 -12.68
CA GLY A 96 -17.76 -12.30 -12.77
C GLY A 96 -17.33 -12.85 -11.41
N LEU A 97 -18.26 -12.94 -10.44
CA LEU A 97 -17.97 -13.57 -9.15
C LEU A 97 -17.55 -15.03 -9.36
N GLU A 98 -16.39 -15.37 -8.85
CA GLU A 98 -15.79 -16.71 -8.90
C GLU A 98 -15.24 -17.04 -7.51
N VAL A 99 -15.46 -18.27 -7.05
CA VAL A 99 -14.85 -18.80 -5.82
C VAL A 99 -13.96 -19.97 -6.20
N VAL A 100 -12.66 -19.81 -5.95
CA VAL A 100 -11.64 -20.81 -6.22
C VAL A 100 -11.21 -21.46 -4.91
N GLU A 101 -11.12 -22.79 -4.89
CA GLU A 101 -10.55 -23.52 -3.75
C GLU A 101 -9.04 -23.24 -3.64
N GLY A 102 -8.57 -22.90 -2.44
CA GLY A 102 -7.18 -22.55 -2.19
C GLY A 102 -6.82 -21.07 -2.37
N GLU A 103 -5.54 -20.77 -2.17
CA GLU A 103 -4.99 -19.41 -2.30
C GLU A 103 -4.37 -19.22 -3.69
N LEU A 104 -4.87 -18.27 -4.47
CA LEU A 104 -4.23 -17.88 -5.73
C LEU A 104 -2.96 -17.06 -5.47
N GLY A 105 -1.97 -17.24 -6.35
CA GLY A 105 -0.74 -16.45 -6.32
C GLY A 105 -0.94 -15.02 -6.81
N GLU A 106 -0.12 -14.09 -6.34
CA GLU A 106 -0.25 -12.65 -6.60
C GLU A 106 -0.14 -12.33 -8.10
N ARG A 107 0.70 -13.07 -8.83
CA ARG A 107 0.84 -12.91 -10.29
C ARG A 107 -0.41 -13.34 -11.05
N GLU A 108 -1.10 -14.35 -10.56
CA GLU A 108 -2.34 -14.82 -11.17
C GLU A 108 -3.47 -13.82 -10.90
N ILE A 109 -3.56 -13.30 -9.67
CA ILE A 109 -4.50 -12.22 -9.32
C ILE A 109 -4.24 -10.99 -10.18
N LEU A 110 -2.97 -10.57 -10.33
CA LEU A 110 -2.60 -9.47 -11.21
C LEU A 110 -2.99 -9.71 -12.68
N ALA A 111 -2.81 -10.94 -13.18
CA ALA A 111 -3.16 -11.28 -14.56
C ALA A 111 -4.69 -11.25 -14.82
N ARG A 112 -5.50 -11.53 -13.80
CA ARG A 112 -6.97 -11.50 -13.88
C ARG A 112 -7.56 -10.09 -13.70
N ALA A 113 -6.81 -9.15 -13.13
CA ALA A 113 -7.31 -7.80 -12.88
C ALA A 113 -7.65 -7.05 -14.17
N VAL A 114 -8.74 -6.27 -14.14
CA VAL A 114 -9.14 -5.36 -15.23
C VAL A 114 -8.04 -4.33 -15.46
N THR A 115 -7.78 -4.05 -16.74
CA THR A 115 -6.83 -2.99 -17.13
C THR A 115 -7.62 -1.72 -17.40
N PRO A 116 -7.24 -0.56 -16.82
CA PRO A 116 -7.85 0.71 -17.17
C PRO A 116 -7.70 0.98 -18.66
N VAL A 117 -8.75 1.54 -19.27
CA VAL A 117 -8.75 1.90 -20.69
C VAL A 117 -8.52 3.42 -20.79
N PRO A 118 -7.49 3.87 -21.52
CA PRO A 118 -7.28 5.30 -21.73
C PRO A 118 -8.38 5.89 -22.60
N LEU A 119 -8.63 7.20 -22.43
CA LEU A 119 -9.43 7.97 -23.38
C LEU A 119 -8.67 8.06 -24.70
N ILE A 120 -7.37 8.35 -24.62
CA ILE A 120 -6.48 8.45 -25.77
C ILE A 120 -5.06 8.00 -25.42
N GLU A 121 -4.42 7.30 -26.36
CA GLU A 121 -3.00 6.99 -26.36
C GLU A 121 -2.31 7.80 -27.47
N PHE A 122 -1.13 8.32 -27.20
CA PHE A 122 -0.37 9.07 -28.20
C PHE A 122 0.22 8.11 -29.23
N ALA A 123 -0.34 8.11 -30.44
CA ALA A 123 0.23 7.39 -31.59
C ALA A 123 1.37 8.18 -32.28
N ALA A 124 1.49 9.48 -31.98
CA ALA A 124 2.51 10.40 -32.50
C ALA A 124 2.84 11.46 -31.45
N ALA A 125 3.77 12.36 -31.76
CA ALA A 125 4.18 13.44 -30.86
C ALA A 125 3.08 14.49 -30.60
N GLU A 126 1.96 14.45 -31.33
CA GLU A 126 0.85 15.39 -31.27
C GLU A 126 -0.47 14.64 -31.41
N LEU A 127 -1.48 15.02 -30.62
CA LEU A 127 -2.84 14.47 -30.72
C LEU A 127 -3.61 15.06 -31.91
N ASP A 128 -4.57 14.30 -32.44
CA ASP A 128 -5.53 14.83 -33.41
C ASP A 128 -6.41 15.93 -32.76
N PRO A 129 -6.80 16.99 -33.48
CA PRO A 129 -7.68 18.02 -32.94
C PRO A 129 -8.99 17.49 -32.35
N TYR A 130 -9.52 16.38 -32.86
CA TYR A 130 -10.69 15.71 -32.27
C TYR A 130 -10.40 15.20 -30.85
N ASP A 131 -9.27 14.51 -30.66
CA ASP A 131 -8.87 13.99 -29.35
C ASP A 131 -8.53 15.11 -28.37
N VAL A 132 -7.95 16.22 -28.85
CA VAL A 132 -7.73 17.41 -28.03
C VAL A 132 -9.04 17.95 -27.47
N ALA A 133 -10.10 18.00 -28.27
CA ALA A 133 -11.41 18.48 -27.83
C ALA A 133 -12.01 17.58 -26.74
N GLU A 134 -11.88 16.25 -26.85
CA GLU A 134 -12.34 15.31 -25.82
C GLU A 134 -11.53 15.44 -24.52
N VAL A 135 -10.20 15.55 -24.63
CA VAL A 135 -9.31 15.73 -23.47
C VAL A 135 -9.57 17.05 -22.76
N ALA A 136 -9.88 18.12 -23.50
CA ALA A 136 -10.13 19.45 -22.95
C ALA A 136 -11.33 19.52 -21.99
N GLU A 137 -12.28 18.58 -22.08
CA GLU A 137 -13.44 18.50 -21.20
C GLU A 137 -13.16 17.79 -19.86
N LEU A 138 -11.99 17.17 -19.71
CA LEU A 138 -11.67 16.42 -18.50
C LEU A 138 -11.40 17.34 -17.30
N THR A 139 -12.20 17.16 -16.26
CA THR A 139 -12.05 17.85 -14.95
C THR A 139 -11.27 17.03 -13.92
N THR A 140 -11.10 15.74 -14.19
CA THR A 140 -10.40 14.73 -13.38
C THR A 140 -9.83 13.69 -14.34
N GLY A 141 -8.85 12.91 -13.90
CA GLY A 141 -8.22 11.91 -14.75
C GLY A 141 -6.80 11.61 -14.34
N THR A 142 -6.11 10.84 -15.19
CA THR A 142 -4.68 10.56 -15.04
C THR A 142 -3.94 10.79 -16.35
N ILE A 143 -2.84 11.52 -16.28
CA ILE A 143 -1.84 11.56 -17.36
C ILE A 143 -0.77 10.53 -17.03
N PHE A 144 -0.53 9.57 -17.93
CA PHE A 144 0.57 8.61 -17.83
C PHE A 144 1.63 8.93 -18.89
N LEU A 145 2.89 8.99 -18.47
CA LEU A 145 4.04 9.30 -19.31
C LEU A 145 5.19 8.35 -19.01
N ARG A 146 5.64 7.60 -20.01
CA ARG A 146 6.90 6.85 -19.99
C ARG A 146 7.94 7.58 -20.83
N PHE A 147 8.94 8.16 -20.18
CA PHE A 147 9.94 8.98 -20.85
C PHE A 147 11.32 8.86 -20.19
N ARG A 148 12.34 9.41 -20.82
CA ARG A 148 13.68 9.58 -20.24
C ARG A 148 14.34 10.82 -20.80
N VAL A 149 15.24 11.42 -20.04
CA VAL A 149 16.22 12.40 -20.55
C VAL A 149 17.55 11.71 -20.80
N ARG A 150 18.35 12.21 -21.75
CA ARG A 150 19.60 11.55 -22.17
C ARG A 150 20.75 11.67 -21.16
N GLY A 151 20.68 12.61 -20.23
CA GLY A 151 21.68 12.77 -19.19
C GLY A 151 21.59 14.10 -18.45
N PRO A 152 22.57 14.40 -17.58
CA PRO A 152 22.52 15.56 -16.71
C PRO A 152 22.42 16.89 -17.46
N GLY A 153 21.48 17.75 -17.05
CA GLY A 153 21.25 19.04 -17.69
C GLY A 153 20.50 18.98 -19.04
N GLN A 154 20.09 17.80 -19.49
CA GLN A 154 19.40 17.58 -20.77
C GLN A 154 17.89 17.51 -20.58
N HIS A 155 17.34 18.57 -20.00
CA HIS A 155 15.97 18.63 -19.47
C HIS A 155 14.92 19.01 -20.54
N GLY A 156 13.74 19.52 -20.18
CA GLY A 156 12.77 20.05 -21.16
C GLY A 156 11.32 19.73 -20.85
N THR A 157 10.47 19.80 -21.87
CA THR A 157 9.02 19.61 -21.72
C THR A 157 8.62 18.22 -22.21
N VAL A 158 8.10 17.41 -21.29
CA VAL A 158 7.65 16.04 -21.55
C VAL A 158 6.30 16.04 -22.24
N LEU A 159 5.35 16.82 -21.72
CA LEU A 159 4.01 17.03 -22.28
C LEU A 159 3.65 18.51 -22.21
N ALA A 160 2.94 19.01 -23.22
CA ALA A 160 2.32 20.33 -23.14
C ALA A 160 1.00 20.41 -23.89
N ALA A 161 0.09 21.20 -23.35
CA ALA A 161 -1.13 21.63 -24.02
C ALA A 161 -1.09 23.15 -24.25
N SER A 162 -1.53 23.58 -25.43
CA SER A 162 -1.57 24.99 -25.82
C SER A 162 -2.93 25.38 -26.39
N GLY A 163 -3.18 26.69 -26.40
CA GLY A 163 -4.33 27.32 -27.03
C GLY A 163 -3.96 28.68 -27.58
N ASP A 164 -4.30 28.96 -28.84
CA ASP A 164 -3.90 30.18 -29.56
C ASP A 164 -2.37 30.40 -29.60
N GLY A 165 -1.61 29.30 -29.63
CA GLY A 165 -0.14 29.32 -29.64
C GLY A 165 0.51 29.59 -28.28
N GLU A 166 -0.27 29.77 -27.21
CA GLU A 166 0.25 29.94 -25.85
C GLU A 166 0.15 28.63 -25.06
N GLU A 167 1.19 28.31 -24.29
CA GLU A 167 1.19 27.16 -23.39
C GLU A 167 0.21 27.37 -22.23
N ARG A 168 -0.64 26.37 -22.00
CA ARG A 168 -1.71 26.38 -21.00
C ARG A 168 -1.52 25.30 -19.93
N LEU A 169 -0.84 24.21 -20.27
CA LEU A 169 -0.50 23.14 -19.34
C LEU A 169 0.83 22.54 -19.77
N ALA A 170 1.69 22.21 -18.81
CA ALA A 170 2.94 21.54 -19.11
C ALA A 170 3.39 20.58 -18.02
N VAL A 171 4.03 19.49 -18.44
CA VAL A 171 4.88 18.63 -17.62
C VAL A 171 6.30 18.87 -18.06
N THR A 172 7.11 19.47 -17.19
CA THR A 172 8.51 19.80 -17.46
C THR A 172 9.42 19.10 -16.46
N ILE A 173 10.62 18.79 -16.91
CA ILE A 173 11.73 18.33 -16.08
C ILE A 173 12.80 19.42 -16.09
N ASP A 174 13.48 19.61 -14.96
CA ASP A 174 14.68 20.43 -14.83
C ASP A 174 15.64 19.85 -13.76
N ALA A 175 16.62 20.64 -13.30
CA ALA A 175 17.59 20.21 -12.29
C ALA A 175 17.00 20.06 -10.87
N ALA A 176 15.85 20.69 -10.59
CA ALA A 176 15.14 20.61 -9.31
C ALA A 176 14.16 19.44 -9.26
N GLY A 177 13.57 19.07 -10.40
CA GLY A 177 12.78 17.86 -10.52
C GLY A 177 11.74 17.89 -11.65
N LEU A 178 10.57 17.32 -11.36
CA LEU A 178 9.42 17.29 -12.26
C LEU A 178 8.40 18.33 -11.84
N HIS A 179 7.82 19.03 -12.80
CA HIS A 179 6.87 20.11 -12.57
C HIS A 179 5.66 19.91 -13.48
N TYR A 180 4.49 19.75 -12.87
CA TYR A 180 3.20 19.79 -13.52
C TYR A 180 2.55 21.14 -13.27
N ARG A 181 2.20 21.86 -14.33
CA ARG A 181 1.62 23.20 -14.23
C ARG A 181 0.43 23.40 -15.15
N VAL A 182 -0.54 24.17 -14.68
CA VAL A 182 -1.78 24.48 -15.41
C VAL A 182 -2.11 25.96 -15.25
N LEU A 183 -2.27 26.68 -16.36
CA LEU A 183 -2.79 28.04 -16.41
C LEU A 183 -4.32 27.97 -16.34
N THR A 184 -4.85 28.37 -15.19
CA THR A 184 -6.28 28.35 -14.95
C THR A 184 -7.01 29.43 -15.77
N ARG A 185 -8.33 29.27 -15.96
CA ARG A 185 -9.21 30.30 -16.56
C ARG A 185 -9.18 31.66 -15.85
N ARG A 186 -8.58 31.75 -14.65
CA ARG A 186 -8.34 32.99 -13.90
C ARG A 186 -7.02 33.68 -14.25
N GLY A 187 -6.25 33.15 -15.21
CA GLY A 187 -4.94 33.67 -15.58
C GLY A 187 -3.84 33.37 -14.55
N VAL A 188 -4.06 32.39 -13.67
CA VAL A 188 -3.11 32.01 -12.61
C VAL A 188 -2.53 30.63 -12.91
N TRP A 189 -1.21 30.52 -12.90
CA TRP A 189 -0.51 29.24 -12.94
C TRP A 189 -0.62 28.52 -11.59
N ARG A 190 -1.14 27.31 -11.64
CA ARG A 190 -1.03 26.31 -10.58
C ARG A 190 0.18 25.44 -10.89
N GLU A 191 1.01 25.15 -9.89
CA GLU A 191 2.20 24.31 -10.05
C GLU A 191 2.24 23.24 -8.96
N PHE A 192 2.61 22.03 -9.37
CA PHE A 192 2.68 20.82 -8.57
C PHE A 192 3.98 20.13 -8.93
N SER A 193 4.90 20.00 -7.97
CA SER A 193 6.27 19.57 -8.27
C SER A 193 6.66 18.36 -7.45
N LEU A 194 7.41 17.47 -8.09
CA LEU A 194 8.09 16.35 -7.45
C LEU A 194 9.59 16.65 -7.47
N PRO A 195 10.17 17.07 -6.34
CA PRO A 195 11.61 17.33 -6.27
C PRO A 195 12.38 16.02 -6.38
N GLY A 196 13.49 16.06 -7.11
CA GLY A 196 14.32 14.87 -7.29
C GLY A 196 15.22 14.97 -8.51
N ARG A 197 16.11 14.00 -8.63
CA ARG A 197 16.99 13.88 -9.79
C ARG A 197 16.44 12.80 -10.72
N PHE A 198 16.13 13.22 -11.93
CA PHE A 198 15.49 12.39 -12.96
C PHE A 198 16.29 12.40 -14.26
N ASP A 199 17.59 12.67 -14.19
CA ASP A 199 18.47 12.93 -15.34
C ASP A 199 19.65 11.97 -15.50
N ASP A 200 19.47 10.73 -15.08
CA ASP A 200 20.45 9.65 -15.13
C ASP A 200 20.39 8.77 -16.40
N GLY A 201 19.37 8.96 -17.26
CA GLY A 201 19.20 8.18 -18.50
C GLY A 201 18.21 7.03 -18.38
N GLU A 202 17.70 6.74 -17.19
CA GLU A 202 16.75 5.67 -16.94
C GLU A 202 15.34 6.05 -17.39
N TRP A 203 14.52 5.03 -17.64
CA TRP A 203 13.10 5.23 -17.93
C TRP A 203 12.34 5.66 -16.68
N ILE A 204 11.52 6.69 -16.84
CA ILE A 204 10.64 7.23 -15.83
C ILE A 204 9.22 6.90 -16.25
N ASP A 205 8.51 6.14 -15.42
CA ASP A 205 7.06 5.98 -15.50
C ASP A 205 6.43 7.00 -14.53
N LEU A 206 5.83 8.06 -15.08
CA LEU A 206 5.18 9.14 -14.34
C LEU A 206 3.66 9.05 -14.50
N GLY A 207 2.95 8.94 -13.38
CA GLY A 207 1.51 9.08 -13.29
C GLY A 207 1.15 10.40 -12.60
N ILE A 208 0.33 11.24 -13.26
CA ILE A 208 -0.23 12.46 -12.66
C ILE A 208 -1.72 12.23 -12.54
N THR A 209 -2.19 11.91 -11.34
CA THR A 209 -3.61 11.66 -11.06
C THR A 209 -4.22 12.91 -10.45
N VAL A 210 -5.31 13.40 -11.03
CA VAL A 210 -6.06 14.56 -10.54
C VAL A 210 -7.46 14.11 -10.17
N GLY A 211 -7.76 14.07 -8.89
CA GLY A 211 -9.03 13.62 -8.31
C GLY A 211 -9.16 14.11 -6.87
N THR A 212 -10.33 13.90 -6.23
CA THR A 212 -10.52 14.09 -4.77
C THR A 212 -10.02 15.42 -4.16
N GLY A 213 -9.89 16.47 -4.98
CA GLY A 213 -9.39 17.77 -4.55
C GLY A 213 -7.86 17.91 -4.50
N ALA A 214 -7.10 16.96 -5.04
CA ALA A 214 -5.64 16.95 -5.05
C ALA A 214 -5.05 16.62 -6.43
N VAL A 215 -3.74 16.78 -6.53
CA VAL A 215 -2.88 16.23 -7.58
C VAL A 215 -1.90 15.27 -6.93
N ASP A 216 -1.95 14.01 -7.36
CA ASP A 216 -1.06 12.95 -6.92
C ASP A 216 -0.01 12.67 -8.01
N LEU A 217 1.26 12.72 -7.62
CA LEU A 217 2.40 12.42 -8.49
C LEU A 217 2.97 11.06 -8.12
N PHE A 218 2.85 10.12 -9.05
CA PHE A 218 3.38 8.78 -8.95
C PHE A 218 4.63 8.63 -9.80
N HIS A 219 5.69 8.07 -9.24
CA HIS A 219 6.90 7.71 -9.98
C HIS A 219 7.19 6.22 -9.79
N SER A 220 7.37 5.51 -10.90
CA SER A 220 7.62 4.06 -10.94
C SER A 220 6.56 3.25 -10.18
N GLY A 221 5.30 3.70 -10.25
CA GLY A 221 4.14 3.04 -9.63
C GLY A 221 3.90 3.38 -8.16
N TYR A 222 4.74 4.19 -7.52
CA TYR A 222 4.56 4.59 -6.12
C TYR A 222 4.12 6.03 -6.01
N LEU A 223 3.27 6.34 -5.02
CA LEU A 223 2.89 7.72 -4.72
C LEU A 223 4.09 8.44 -4.10
N ASN A 224 4.54 9.53 -4.72
CA ASN A 224 5.67 10.31 -4.22
C ASN A 224 5.27 11.69 -3.71
N ALA A 225 4.15 12.25 -4.19
CA ALA A 225 3.61 13.50 -3.67
C ALA A 225 2.09 13.51 -3.74
N HIS A 226 1.45 13.87 -2.63
CA HIS A 226 0.03 14.22 -2.55
C HIS A 226 -0.08 15.73 -2.34
N LEU A 227 -0.56 16.46 -3.36
CA LEU A 227 -0.50 17.92 -3.39
C LEU A 227 -1.90 18.54 -3.41
N PRO A 228 -2.28 19.37 -2.42
CA PRO A 228 -3.64 19.87 -2.29
C PRO A 228 -4.03 20.87 -3.39
N GLY A 229 -5.28 20.73 -3.83
CA GLY A 229 -5.93 21.54 -4.85
C GLY A 229 -5.78 20.95 -6.25
N ARG A 230 -6.87 20.98 -7.02
CA ARG A 230 -6.93 20.41 -8.38
C ARG A 230 -6.58 21.44 -9.45
N ALA A 231 -5.96 20.97 -10.54
CA ALA A 231 -5.97 21.64 -11.83
C ALA A 231 -5.78 20.59 -12.94
N PHE A 232 -6.70 20.52 -13.89
CA PHE A 232 -6.63 19.61 -15.04
C PHE A 232 -6.99 20.31 -16.35
N PHE A 233 -7.16 19.57 -17.45
CA PHE A 233 -7.38 20.13 -18.78
C PHE A 233 -8.57 21.10 -18.85
N ALA A 234 -9.72 20.76 -18.26
CA ALA A 234 -10.90 21.64 -18.26
C ALA A 234 -10.73 22.94 -17.46
N ASP A 235 -9.72 23.03 -16.58
CA ASP A 235 -9.46 24.22 -15.79
C ASP A 235 -8.73 25.32 -16.60
N THR A 236 -8.30 25.02 -17.83
CA THR A 236 -7.79 26.02 -18.78
C THR A 236 -8.83 26.40 -19.84
N ALA A 237 -8.47 27.26 -20.78
CA ALA A 237 -9.35 27.71 -21.87
C ALA A 237 -8.65 27.59 -23.23
N GLY A 238 -9.44 27.24 -24.25
CA GLY A 238 -9.05 27.33 -25.65
C GLY A 238 -7.98 26.32 -26.07
N LEU A 239 -7.89 25.15 -25.45
CA LEU A 239 -6.94 24.12 -25.89
C LEU A 239 -7.23 23.71 -27.33
N ASP A 240 -6.21 23.82 -28.19
CA ASP A 240 -6.27 23.43 -29.61
C ASP A 240 -5.18 22.43 -29.99
N ARG A 241 -4.21 22.20 -29.09
CA ARG A 241 -3.04 21.35 -29.38
C ARG A 241 -2.47 20.74 -28.11
N ILE A 242 -2.16 19.44 -28.17
CA ILE A 242 -1.46 18.70 -27.11
C ILE A 242 -0.33 17.88 -27.71
N VAL A 243 0.87 18.04 -27.17
CA VAL A 243 2.11 17.42 -27.67
C VAL A 243 2.95 16.79 -26.58
N VAL A 244 3.78 15.83 -26.97
CA VAL A 244 4.79 15.20 -26.13
C VAL A 244 6.19 15.29 -26.76
N GLY A 245 7.23 15.15 -25.95
CA GLY A 245 8.60 14.91 -26.45
C GLY A 245 9.41 16.16 -26.81
N ARG A 246 9.10 17.34 -26.24
CA ARG A 246 9.91 18.57 -26.41
C ARG A 246 11.05 18.64 -25.37
N LEU A 247 11.88 17.59 -25.31
CA LEU A 247 13.00 17.47 -24.37
C LEU A 247 14.27 16.89 -25.03
N TRP A 248 15.42 17.00 -24.37
CA TRP A 248 16.63 16.27 -24.77
C TRP A 248 16.58 14.80 -24.29
N GLY A 249 15.67 14.05 -24.89
CA GLY A 249 15.34 12.69 -24.50
C GLY A 249 14.29 12.11 -25.44
N GLU A 250 13.45 11.24 -24.90
CA GLU A 250 12.34 10.66 -25.65
C GLU A 250 11.18 10.31 -24.72
N VAL A 251 9.96 10.46 -25.27
CA VAL A 251 8.73 9.91 -24.70
C VAL A 251 8.41 8.67 -25.51
N ARG A 252 8.31 7.52 -24.85
CA ARG A 252 8.01 6.24 -25.50
C ARG A 252 6.51 5.99 -25.52
N ASP A 253 5.87 6.15 -24.36
CA ASP A 253 4.45 5.89 -24.18
C ASP A 253 3.83 7.10 -23.47
N ALA A 254 2.65 7.53 -23.93
CA ALA A 254 1.87 8.55 -23.27
C ALA A 254 0.38 8.25 -23.44
N ALA A 255 -0.39 8.42 -22.38
CA ALA A 255 -1.82 8.17 -22.40
C ALA A 255 -2.56 9.10 -21.43
N ILE A 256 -3.81 9.40 -21.74
CA ILE A 256 -4.69 10.21 -20.90
C ILE A 256 -5.90 9.35 -20.55
N TYR A 257 -6.14 9.17 -19.25
CA TYR A 257 -7.26 8.43 -18.71
C TYR A 257 -8.32 9.39 -18.18
N PRO A 258 -9.61 9.14 -18.45
CA PRO A 258 -10.70 10.02 -18.00
C PRO A 258 -11.04 9.84 -16.52
N ALA A 259 -10.41 8.88 -15.85
CA ALA A 259 -10.60 8.56 -14.44
C ALA A 259 -9.29 8.68 -13.66
N PRO A 260 -9.35 9.07 -12.38
CA PRO A 260 -8.18 9.13 -11.52
C PRO A 260 -7.74 7.71 -11.14
N LEU A 261 -6.68 7.22 -11.78
CA LEU A 261 -6.16 5.88 -11.51
C LEU A 261 -5.51 5.78 -10.13
N ASN A 262 -5.72 4.66 -9.46
CA ASN A 262 -5.15 4.38 -8.14
C ASN A 262 -3.71 3.83 -8.23
N GLY A 263 -3.05 3.70 -7.08
CA GLY A 263 -1.68 3.21 -7.00
C GLY A 263 -1.50 1.79 -7.52
N ALA A 264 -2.47 0.90 -7.36
CA ALA A 264 -2.39 -0.48 -7.87
C ALA A 264 -2.38 -0.52 -9.41
N GLN A 265 -3.25 0.25 -10.05
CA GLN A 265 -3.29 0.41 -11.50
C GLN A 265 -1.98 1.01 -12.04
N LEU A 266 -1.41 2.01 -11.37
CA LEU A 266 -0.15 2.63 -11.78
C LEU A 266 1.09 1.75 -11.53
N LYS A 267 1.08 0.92 -10.47
CA LYS A 267 2.09 -0.14 -10.27
C LYS A 267 2.11 -1.10 -11.43
N ARG A 268 0.95 -1.50 -11.93
CA ARG A 268 0.82 -2.41 -13.09
C ARG A 268 1.50 -1.82 -14.33
N PHE A 269 1.20 -0.56 -14.65
CA PHE A 269 1.80 0.10 -15.82
C PHE A 269 3.31 0.28 -15.69
N SER A 270 3.79 0.44 -14.47
CA SER A 270 5.22 0.56 -14.19
C SER A 270 5.94 -0.80 -14.08
N GLY A 271 5.24 -1.91 -14.33
CA GLY A 271 5.81 -3.26 -14.28
C GLY A 271 6.27 -3.69 -12.88
N VAL A 272 5.71 -3.09 -11.81
CA VAL A 272 6.07 -3.42 -10.44
C VAL A 272 5.66 -4.85 -10.13
N ALA A 273 6.62 -5.69 -9.78
CA ALA A 273 6.33 -7.06 -9.37
C ALA A 273 5.46 -7.06 -8.09
N PRO A 274 4.36 -7.84 -8.04
CA PRO A 274 3.63 -8.03 -6.80
C PRO A 274 4.53 -8.61 -5.72
N ILE A 275 4.36 -8.10 -4.49
CA ILE A 275 5.03 -8.61 -3.30
C ILE A 275 4.05 -9.47 -2.51
N HIS A 276 4.53 -10.58 -1.97
CA HIS A 276 3.76 -11.37 -1.02
C HIS A 276 3.82 -10.68 0.35
N THR A 277 2.67 -10.31 0.89
CA THR A 277 2.57 -9.74 2.24
C THR A 277 1.58 -10.55 3.08
N ARG A 278 1.95 -10.80 4.34
CA ARG A 278 1.09 -11.52 5.28
C ARG A 278 1.15 -10.84 6.64
N CYS A 279 -0.03 -10.61 7.22
CA CYS A 279 -0.14 -10.15 8.59
C CYS A 279 0.21 -11.29 9.56
N LEU A 280 1.22 -11.06 10.42
CA LEU A 280 1.64 -12.04 11.42
C LEU A 280 1.00 -11.79 12.80
N PHE A 281 0.74 -10.52 13.09
CA PHE A 281 0.16 -10.02 14.33
C PHE A 281 -0.76 -8.85 13.99
N ASP A 282 -1.97 -8.83 14.55
CA ASP A 282 -2.97 -7.81 14.24
C ASP A 282 -3.87 -7.53 15.44
N VAL A 283 -4.66 -6.46 15.38
CA VAL A 283 -5.69 -6.15 16.37
C VAL A 283 -6.61 -7.36 16.60
N GLY A 284 -6.86 -7.68 17.87
CA GLY A 284 -7.69 -8.81 18.30
C GLY A 284 -7.00 -10.18 18.23
N TYR A 285 -5.89 -10.33 17.49
CA TYR A 285 -5.15 -11.60 17.46
C TYR A 285 -4.67 -11.95 18.86
N GLU A 286 -5.04 -13.14 19.35
CA GLU A 286 -4.72 -13.59 20.72
C GLU A 286 -5.07 -12.56 21.81
N GLY A 287 -6.17 -11.82 21.60
CA GLY A 287 -6.80 -10.94 22.59
C GLY A 287 -6.12 -9.59 22.82
N ALA A 288 -5.12 -9.22 22.03
CA ALA A 288 -4.43 -7.93 22.18
C ALA A 288 -5.13 -6.81 21.40
N VAL A 289 -5.12 -5.59 21.96
CA VAL A 289 -5.64 -4.41 21.25
C VAL A 289 -4.64 -3.84 20.25
N SER A 290 -3.35 -4.18 20.38
CA SER A 290 -2.30 -3.72 19.47
C SER A 290 -1.07 -4.61 19.51
N TYR A 291 -0.39 -4.69 18.37
CA TYR A 291 0.96 -5.24 18.27
C TYR A 291 1.91 -4.18 17.72
N ARG A 292 3.06 -4.02 18.36
CA ARG A 292 4.07 -3.03 17.97
C ARG A 292 5.48 -3.59 18.08
N ILE A 293 6.44 -2.80 17.63
CA ILE A 293 7.89 -3.04 17.72
C ILE A 293 8.30 -4.42 17.16
N PRO A 294 8.14 -4.63 15.84
CA PRO A 294 8.49 -5.89 15.21
C PRO A 294 10.00 -6.14 15.25
N SER A 295 10.38 -7.38 15.52
CA SER A 295 11.76 -7.87 15.46
C SER A 295 11.84 -9.07 14.52
N LEU A 296 12.69 -9.05 13.50
CA LEU A 296 12.76 -10.13 12.51
C LEU A 296 14.19 -10.66 12.39
N LEU A 297 14.37 -11.97 12.52
CA LEU A 297 15.66 -12.64 12.39
C LEU A 297 15.54 -13.90 11.55
N THR A 298 16.34 -14.00 10.48
CA THR A 298 16.62 -15.28 9.82
C THR A 298 17.88 -15.87 10.45
N THR A 299 17.74 -17.04 11.05
CA THR A 299 18.85 -17.80 11.63
C THR A 299 19.73 -18.40 10.53
N THR A 300 20.94 -18.82 10.89
CA THR A 300 21.88 -19.49 9.98
C THR A 300 21.38 -20.83 9.43
N SER A 301 20.39 -21.47 10.08
CA SER A 301 19.73 -22.67 9.57
C SER A 301 18.61 -22.38 8.56
N GLY A 302 18.21 -21.11 8.42
CA GLY A 302 17.12 -20.68 7.54
C GLY A 302 15.77 -20.51 8.23
N VAL A 303 15.65 -20.84 9.52
CA VAL A 303 14.44 -20.55 10.32
C VAL A 303 14.26 -19.05 10.46
N VAL A 304 13.04 -18.56 10.27
CA VAL A 304 12.68 -17.14 10.44
C VAL A 304 11.90 -16.96 11.73
N LEU A 305 12.32 -15.98 12.53
CA LEU A 305 11.74 -15.60 13.82
C LEU A 305 11.18 -14.19 13.71
N ALA A 306 9.90 -14.01 14.03
CA ALA A 306 9.22 -12.72 14.09
C ALA A 306 8.71 -12.46 15.51
N GLY A 307 9.34 -11.52 16.22
CA GLY A 307 8.91 -11.05 17.52
C GLY A 307 8.07 -9.77 17.43
N ALA A 308 7.23 -9.55 18.44
CA ALA A 308 6.46 -8.32 18.59
C ALA A 308 6.12 -8.08 20.07
N ASP A 309 5.80 -6.83 20.39
CA ASP A 309 5.10 -6.47 21.62
C ASP A 309 3.63 -6.85 21.46
N GLN A 310 3.11 -7.70 22.34
CA GLN A 310 1.68 -7.92 22.49
C GLN A 310 1.14 -6.95 23.55
N ARG A 311 0.49 -5.87 23.10
CA ARG A 311 -0.07 -4.83 23.99
C ARG A 311 -1.52 -5.14 24.29
N VAL A 312 -1.79 -5.59 25.51
CA VAL A 312 -3.04 -6.28 25.84
C VAL A 312 -4.21 -5.30 25.98
N THR A 313 -4.02 -4.18 26.69
CA THR A 313 -5.14 -3.31 27.11
C THR A 313 -5.21 -1.97 26.39
N ILE A 314 -4.06 -1.36 26.08
CA ILE A 314 -3.94 -0.10 25.34
C ILE A 314 -2.78 -0.18 24.33
N PRO A 315 -2.78 0.61 23.24
CA PRO A 315 -1.70 0.58 22.24
C PRO A 315 -0.42 1.32 22.69
N ASP A 316 -0.47 2.02 23.81
CA ASP A 316 0.59 2.92 24.28
C ASP A 316 1.82 2.17 24.80
N ASP A 317 2.93 2.90 24.94
CA ASP A 317 4.17 2.38 25.52
C ASP A 317 4.01 2.10 27.02
N ALA A 318 5.02 1.51 27.66
CA ALA A 318 5.02 1.33 29.12
C ALA A 318 4.86 2.70 29.84
N PRO A 319 4.11 2.79 30.95
CA PRO A 319 3.48 1.71 31.73
C PRO A 319 2.23 1.13 31.08
N ASN A 320 2.26 -0.17 30.81
CA ASN A 320 1.21 -0.93 30.13
C ASN A 320 1.42 -2.43 30.38
N ASP A 321 0.43 -3.27 30.08
CA ASP A 321 0.52 -4.74 30.04
C ASP A 321 1.05 -5.17 28.66
N ILE A 322 2.37 -5.42 28.59
CA ILE A 322 3.07 -5.75 27.34
C ILE A 322 3.79 -7.08 27.50
N ASN A 323 3.37 -8.08 26.73
CA ASN A 323 4.08 -9.36 26.63
C ASN A 323 5.05 -9.34 25.45
N LEU A 324 6.17 -10.06 25.57
CA LEU A 324 7.03 -10.37 24.44
C LEU A 324 6.55 -11.67 23.79
N VAL A 325 6.17 -11.59 22.51
CA VAL A 325 5.67 -12.74 21.74
C VAL A 325 6.52 -13.02 20.51
N LEU A 326 6.38 -14.24 19.98
CA LEU A 326 7.13 -14.72 18.83
C LEU A 326 6.25 -15.61 17.94
N ARG A 327 6.45 -15.52 16.63
CA ARG A 327 6.08 -16.54 15.65
C ARG A 327 7.33 -17.06 14.94
N ARG A 328 7.30 -18.34 14.55
CA ARG A 328 8.41 -19.05 13.91
C ARG A 328 7.97 -19.60 12.55
N SER A 329 8.86 -19.53 11.57
CA SER A 329 8.70 -20.15 10.25
C SER A 329 9.88 -21.06 9.94
N LEU A 330 9.58 -22.27 9.46
CA LEU A 330 10.57 -23.29 9.11
C LEU A 330 10.86 -23.35 7.60
N ASP A 331 10.19 -22.53 6.80
CA ASP A 331 10.19 -22.56 5.34
C ASP A 331 10.45 -21.19 4.70
N GLY A 332 11.24 -20.35 5.39
CA GLY A 332 11.65 -19.04 4.87
C GLY A 332 10.55 -17.97 4.91
N GLY A 333 9.53 -18.15 5.75
CA GLY A 333 8.43 -17.20 5.94
C GLY A 333 7.15 -17.55 5.18
N ALA A 334 7.09 -18.69 4.50
CA ALA A 334 5.91 -19.10 3.71
C ALA A 334 4.76 -19.61 4.59
N THR A 335 5.07 -20.30 5.67
CA THR A 335 4.13 -20.69 6.73
C THR A 335 4.67 -20.35 8.10
N TRP A 336 3.77 -20.12 9.05
CA TRP A 336 4.10 -19.64 10.39
C TRP A 336 3.37 -20.48 11.43
N GLU A 337 4.13 -20.97 12.40
CA GLU A 337 3.59 -21.65 13.56
C GLU A 337 2.70 -20.71 14.40
N PRO A 338 1.86 -21.27 15.29
CA PRO A 338 1.11 -20.48 16.27
C PRO A 338 2.02 -19.59 17.12
N MET A 339 1.47 -18.48 17.59
CA MET A 339 2.19 -17.54 18.45
C MET A 339 2.61 -18.20 19.77
N THR A 340 3.83 -17.90 20.21
CA THR A 340 4.36 -18.27 21.52
C THR A 340 4.67 -17.02 22.32
N THR A 341 4.19 -16.95 23.57
CA THR A 341 4.57 -15.90 24.51
C THR A 341 5.91 -16.24 25.16
N LEU A 342 6.96 -15.46 24.86
CA LEU A 342 8.29 -15.64 25.45
C LEU A 342 8.34 -15.09 26.88
N VAL A 343 7.71 -13.94 27.11
CA VAL A 343 7.62 -13.29 28.43
C VAL A 343 6.21 -12.77 28.64
N SER A 344 5.54 -13.29 29.67
CA SER A 344 4.28 -12.73 30.15
C SER A 344 4.55 -11.74 31.29
N SER A 345 4.01 -10.52 31.17
CA SER A 345 4.26 -9.41 32.10
C SER A 345 2.96 -8.74 32.55
N PRO A 346 2.03 -9.42 33.25
CA PRO A 346 0.75 -8.84 33.60
C PRO A 346 0.90 -7.54 34.42
N GLY A 347 0.42 -6.42 33.85
CA GLY A 347 0.50 -5.07 34.43
C GLY A 347 1.90 -4.42 34.39
N ALA A 348 2.88 -5.11 33.82
CA ALA A 348 4.26 -4.70 33.61
C ALA A 348 4.59 -4.78 32.10
N ALA A 349 5.79 -4.37 31.69
CA ALA A 349 6.15 -4.41 30.28
C ALA A 349 7.38 -5.29 30.03
N ALA A 350 7.31 -6.09 28.97
CA ALA A 350 8.43 -6.66 28.24
C ALA A 350 8.33 -6.18 26.79
N THR A 351 9.11 -5.17 26.43
CA THR A 351 8.92 -4.36 25.20
C THR A 351 10.22 -4.24 24.43
N ASP A 352 10.14 -3.75 23.20
CA ASP A 352 11.27 -3.25 22.41
C ASP A 352 12.33 -4.31 22.09
N SER A 353 11.84 -5.49 21.65
CA SER A 353 12.72 -6.65 21.49
C SER A 353 13.73 -6.55 20.35
N ALA A 354 14.95 -7.04 20.61
CA ALA A 354 16.00 -7.22 19.63
C ALA A 354 16.43 -8.70 19.57
N LEU A 355 16.24 -9.32 18.40
CA LEU A 355 16.68 -10.68 18.12
C LEU A 355 18.06 -10.68 17.43
N VAL A 356 19.00 -11.47 17.95
CA VAL A 356 20.34 -11.66 17.36
C VAL A 356 20.78 -13.11 17.49
N GLN A 357 21.55 -13.62 16.53
CA GLN A 357 22.19 -14.94 16.64
C GLN A 357 23.71 -14.80 16.75
N ASP A 358 24.31 -15.47 17.73
CA ASP A 358 25.74 -15.72 17.74
C ASP A 358 26.05 -16.78 16.67
N ARG A 359 26.66 -16.36 15.57
CA ARG A 359 26.99 -17.22 14.44
C ARG A 359 28.02 -18.30 14.76
N THR A 360 28.77 -18.17 15.86
CA THR A 360 29.77 -19.17 16.25
C THR A 360 29.14 -20.36 16.96
N THR A 361 28.13 -20.08 17.78
CA THR A 361 27.46 -21.10 18.62
C THR A 361 26.09 -21.52 18.08
N GLY A 362 25.49 -20.73 17.18
CA GLY A 362 24.11 -20.89 16.73
C GLY A 362 23.07 -20.36 17.72
N ARG A 363 23.49 -19.90 18.92
CA ARG A 363 22.58 -19.41 19.95
C ARG A 363 21.86 -18.15 19.50
N VAL A 364 20.53 -18.16 19.59
CA VAL A 364 19.68 -16.98 19.43
C VAL A 364 19.52 -16.30 20.78
N LEU A 365 19.62 -14.98 20.80
CA LEU A 365 19.41 -14.11 21.94
C LEU A 365 18.22 -13.20 21.64
N ALA A 366 17.31 -13.07 22.60
CA ALA A 366 16.27 -12.05 22.61
C ALA A 366 16.54 -11.11 23.76
N LEU A 367 16.88 -9.86 23.43
CA LEU A 367 16.99 -8.77 24.39
C LEU A 367 15.67 -8.00 24.40
N TYR A 368 15.27 -7.49 25.55
CA TYR A 368 14.06 -6.68 25.68
C TYR A 368 14.16 -5.76 26.89
N ASP A 369 13.42 -4.66 26.85
CA ASP A 369 13.28 -3.75 27.98
C ASP A 369 12.18 -4.24 28.91
N HIS A 370 12.51 -4.33 30.20
CA HIS A 370 11.58 -4.68 31.24
C HIS A 370 11.29 -3.47 32.14
N PHE A 371 10.00 -3.13 32.24
CA PHE A 371 9.51 -2.15 33.20
C PHE A 371 8.63 -2.84 34.26
N PRO A 372 8.83 -2.55 35.57
CA PRO A 372 7.93 -3.00 36.63
C PRO A 372 6.50 -2.48 36.48
N VAL A 373 5.59 -3.02 37.30
CA VAL A 373 4.18 -2.61 37.29
C VAL A 373 4.04 -1.11 37.53
N GLY A 374 3.30 -0.42 36.64
CA GLY A 374 3.08 1.02 36.73
C GLY A 374 4.28 1.88 36.33
N ILE A 375 5.39 1.27 35.90
CA ILE A 375 6.60 1.96 35.46
C ILE A 375 6.72 1.90 33.93
N GLY A 376 7.23 2.98 33.37
CA GLY A 376 7.56 3.16 31.97
C GLY A 376 8.70 4.15 31.81
N GLN A 377 9.05 4.46 30.56
CA GLN A 377 10.14 5.40 30.29
C GLN A 377 9.97 6.79 30.93
N PRO A 378 8.76 7.39 30.99
CA PRO A 378 8.58 8.73 31.57
C PRO A 378 8.78 8.82 33.08
N ASN A 379 8.63 7.70 33.82
CA ASN A 379 8.62 7.69 35.29
C ASN A 379 9.62 6.68 35.91
N ALA A 380 10.49 6.06 35.11
CA ALA A 380 11.57 5.23 35.62
C ALA A 380 12.63 6.07 36.34
N GLU A 381 13.06 5.61 37.51
CA GLU A 381 14.10 6.25 38.30
C GLU A 381 15.51 5.85 37.83
N PRO A 382 16.56 6.66 38.13
CA PRO A 382 17.94 6.22 37.99
C PRO A 382 18.30 5.16 39.04
N GLY A 383 18.86 4.02 38.60
CA GLY A 383 19.35 3.01 39.53
C GLY A 383 19.41 1.60 38.93
N LEU A 384 19.72 0.63 39.78
CA LEU A 384 19.75 -0.80 39.44
C LEU A 384 18.66 -1.60 40.18
N THR A 385 17.82 -0.94 40.96
CA THR A 385 16.81 -1.57 41.83
C THR A 385 15.63 -0.65 42.03
N GLY A 386 14.43 -1.21 42.17
CA GLY A 386 13.20 -0.45 42.43
C GLY A 386 12.47 -0.12 41.13
N ASP A 387 11.98 1.11 41.01
CA ASP A 387 11.17 1.60 39.90
C ASP A 387 12.05 1.99 38.69
N THR A 388 12.93 1.08 38.29
CA THR A 388 13.95 1.27 37.25
C THR A 388 13.67 0.35 36.06
N SER A 389 14.05 0.80 34.85
CA SER A 389 14.02 -0.07 33.65
C SER A 389 15.26 -0.95 33.56
N HIS A 390 15.09 -2.17 33.06
CA HIS A 390 16.19 -3.12 32.88
C HIS A 390 16.11 -3.82 31.52
N VAL A 391 17.23 -3.83 30.80
CA VAL A 391 17.41 -4.77 29.69
C VAL A 391 17.53 -6.17 30.28
N ARG A 392 16.68 -7.08 29.83
CA ARG A 392 16.72 -8.50 30.16
C ARG A 392 17.01 -9.32 28.91
N ILE A 393 17.48 -10.55 29.13
CA ILE A 393 17.86 -11.45 28.03
C ILE A 393 17.29 -12.85 28.19
N LEU A 394 16.81 -13.40 27.08
CA LEU A 394 16.51 -14.83 26.90
C LEU A 394 17.41 -15.40 25.81
N HIS A 395 17.63 -16.71 25.81
CA HIS A 395 18.29 -17.38 24.70
C HIS A 395 17.59 -18.68 24.29
N SER A 396 17.82 -19.06 23.03
CA SER A 396 17.44 -20.33 22.45
C SER A 396 18.67 -20.98 21.81
N ASP A 397 18.82 -22.29 22.01
CA ASP A 397 19.86 -23.12 21.41
C ASP A 397 19.31 -24.02 20.28
N ASP A 398 18.06 -23.80 19.87
CA ASP A 398 17.29 -24.62 18.91
C ASP A 398 16.45 -23.76 17.95
N ASP A 399 17.04 -22.65 17.48
CA ASP A 399 16.45 -21.72 16.50
C ASP A 399 15.04 -21.22 16.90
N GLY A 400 14.88 -20.89 18.18
CA GLY A 400 13.66 -20.30 18.73
C GLY A 400 12.56 -21.31 19.04
N ALA A 401 12.85 -22.63 19.06
CA ALA A 401 11.88 -23.64 19.44
C ALA A 401 11.63 -23.71 20.95
N THR A 402 12.68 -23.51 21.75
CA THR A 402 12.58 -23.37 23.21
C THR A 402 13.45 -22.21 23.69
N TRP A 403 13.05 -21.61 24.81
CA TRP A 403 13.70 -20.42 25.35
C TRP A 403 14.06 -20.60 26.82
N SER A 404 15.21 -20.04 27.21
CA SER A 404 15.62 -19.96 28.60
C SER A 404 14.69 -19.05 29.40
N ARG A 405 14.74 -19.14 30.74
CA ARG A 405 14.16 -18.09 31.60
C ARG A 405 14.87 -16.76 31.36
N PRO A 406 14.16 -15.61 31.50
CA PRO A 406 14.79 -14.29 31.48
C PRO A 406 15.90 -14.17 32.53
N ARG A 407 16.96 -13.44 32.18
CA ARG A 407 18.05 -13.07 33.10
C ARG A 407 18.13 -11.57 33.27
#